data_AF-A0A9C9DGV5-F1
#
_entry.id   AF-A0A9C9DGV5-F1
#
_cell.length_a   1.000
_cell.length_b   1.000
_cell.length_c   1.000
_cell.angle_alpha   90.00
_cell.angle_beta   90.00
_cell.angle_gamma   90.00
#
_symmetry.space_group_name_H-M   'P 1'
#
loop_
_entity.id
_entity.type
_entity.pdbx_description
1 polymer ?
#
loop_
_entity_poly.entity_id
_entity_poly.type
_entity_poly.pdbx_seq_one_letter_code
_entity_poly.pdbx_strand_id
1 'polypeptide(L)'
;MPERTLYRWYNHPGQSLDRRNIYMGMYDQAREVARNAARLAGELCLAIRAEMLGHPDHMEKAGHEPVTLADYGAQAIILRHVAEHFPQDASLAEERTAEFDVLTTELQRERIIYHLSRVLNTSVSLDDIRRWLDHGRGSQSERVWTIDPIDGTKGFLRGDQFAIAIALLVRGQPVVAALACPLMAYNAGTGGTEGVIALAVRGEGATLEPLKGGAFRPLRVSPQTDIHQARTVESVEGGHTDHTFSSQVLALAGVGGRPLRIDSQAKYVAVADGRAE
;
A
#
# COMPACT_ATOMS: atom_id res chain seq x y z
N MET A 1 33.28 17.85 3.54
CA MET A 1 31.86 17.43 3.59
C MET A 1 31.03 18.62 4.03
N PRO A 2 29.93 18.97 3.35
CA PRO A 2 28.95 19.94 3.84
C PRO A 2 27.73 19.24 4.49
N GLU A 3 27.09 19.90 5.45
CA GLU A 3 26.03 19.29 6.27
C GLU A 3 24.61 19.46 5.69
N ARG A 4 23.86 18.34 5.68
CA ARG A 4 22.39 18.21 5.78
C ARG A 4 21.51 19.46 5.56
N THR A 5 21.33 19.90 4.32
CA THR A 5 20.34 20.94 3.94
C THR A 5 18.85 20.50 4.02
N LEU A 6 18.56 19.33 4.60
CA LEU A 6 17.24 18.65 4.49
C LEU A 6 16.13 19.21 5.40
N TYR A 7 16.43 20.06 6.39
CA TYR A 7 15.44 20.55 7.36
C TYR A 7 14.69 21.84 6.97
N ARG A 8 14.86 22.34 5.75
CA ARG A 8 14.40 23.70 5.39
C ARG A 8 12.87 23.85 5.31
N TRP A 9 12.11 22.78 5.07
CA TRP A 9 10.65 22.83 4.90
C TRP A 9 9.84 22.72 6.21
N TYR A 10 10.43 22.22 7.31
CA TYR A 10 9.83 22.31 8.65
C TYR A 10 10.03 23.71 9.28
N ASN A 11 10.95 24.50 8.71
CA ASN A 11 11.28 25.85 9.14
C ASN A 11 10.67 26.93 8.23
N HIS A 12 9.35 26.87 8.04
CA HIS A 12 8.60 28.10 7.75
C HIS A 12 8.74 29.07 8.95
N PRO A 13 9.29 30.28 8.75
CA PRO A 13 9.40 31.28 9.83
C PRO A 13 8.01 31.82 10.14
N GLY A 14 7.36 31.25 11.17
CA GLY A 14 5.99 31.59 11.57
C GLY A 14 5.18 30.46 12.21
N GLN A 15 5.64 29.20 12.17
CA GLN A 15 4.99 28.13 12.93
C GLN A 15 5.52 28.05 14.37
N SER A 16 4.61 28.16 15.34
CA SER A 16 4.90 27.97 16.76
C SER A 16 5.36 26.54 17.07
N LEU A 17 6.19 26.38 18.12
CA LEU A 17 6.63 25.08 18.63
C LEU A 17 5.45 24.15 18.95
N ASP A 18 4.38 24.70 19.52
CA ASP A 18 3.13 24.01 19.85
C ASP A 18 2.50 23.32 18.62
N ARG A 19 2.33 24.06 17.50
CA ARG A 19 1.83 23.49 16.24
C ARG A 19 2.72 22.38 15.69
N ARG A 20 4.04 22.45 15.88
CA ARG A 20 4.97 21.38 15.46
C ARG A 20 4.75 20.11 16.27
N ASN A 21 4.63 20.24 17.59
CA ASN A 21 4.38 19.09 18.48
C ASN A 21 3.03 18.41 18.16
N ILE A 22 2.00 19.19 17.86
CA ILE A 22 0.69 18.68 17.40
C ILE A 22 0.83 17.88 16.09
N TYR A 23 1.56 18.40 15.09
CA TYR A 23 1.79 17.67 13.84
C TYR A 23 2.63 16.40 14.02
N MET A 24 3.65 16.40 14.89
CA MET A 24 4.43 15.19 15.19
C MET A 24 3.55 14.09 15.81
N GLY A 25 2.80 14.40 16.87
CA GLY A 25 1.90 13.44 17.52
C GLY A 25 0.80 12.92 16.57
N MET A 26 0.32 13.77 15.66
CA MET A 26 -0.61 13.36 14.60
C MET A 26 0.04 12.41 13.58
N TYR A 27 1.30 12.62 13.20
CA TYR A 27 2.02 11.71 12.30
C TYR A 27 2.37 10.37 12.97
N ASP A 28 2.73 10.37 14.25
CA ASP A 28 2.85 9.14 15.05
C ASP A 28 1.53 8.35 15.03
N GLN A 29 0.41 8.99 15.40
CA GLN A 29 -0.91 8.34 15.39
C GLN A 29 -1.31 7.84 13.99
N ALA A 30 -1.05 8.63 12.94
CA ALA A 30 -1.34 8.26 11.56
C ALA A 30 -0.46 7.09 11.07
N ARG A 31 0.80 7.00 11.51
CA ARG A 31 1.70 5.87 11.22
C ARG A 31 1.17 4.60 11.86
N GLU A 32 0.73 4.66 13.11
CA GLU A 32 0.14 3.50 13.80
C GLU A 32 -1.18 3.04 13.16
N VAL A 33 -2.06 3.98 12.80
CA VAL A 33 -3.31 3.69 12.07
C VAL A 33 -3.02 3.04 10.71
N ALA A 34 -2.11 3.61 9.91
CA ALA A 34 -1.73 3.06 8.61
C ALA A 34 -1.07 1.67 8.74
N ARG A 35 -0.19 1.47 9.73
CA ARG A 35 0.47 0.19 10.00
C ARG A 35 -0.53 -0.91 10.34
N ASN A 36 -1.42 -0.65 11.29
CA ASN A 36 -2.37 -1.66 11.77
C ASN A 36 -3.42 -1.99 10.70
N ALA A 37 -3.90 -0.97 9.97
CA ALA A 37 -4.77 -1.14 8.80
C ALA A 37 -4.12 -1.98 7.69
N ALA A 38 -2.90 -1.63 7.28
CA ALA A 38 -2.17 -2.35 6.23
C ALA A 38 -1.86 -3.80 6.61
N ARG A 39 -1.58 -4.07 7.89
CA ARG A 39 -1.38 -5.43 8.40
C ARG A 39 -2.63 -6.29 8.26
N LEU A 40 -3.74 -5.83 8.82
CA LEU A 40 -5.01 -6.56 8.83
C LEU A 40 -5.57 -6.71 7.41
N ALA A 41 -5.41 -5.69 6.55
CA ALA A 41 -5.72 -5.79 5.12
C ALA A 41 -4.87 -6.86 4.42
N GLY A 42 -3.56 -6.91 4.69
CA GLY A 42 -2.66 -7.95 4.16
C GLY A 42 -3.01 -9.37 4.62
N GLU A 43 -3.37 -9.54 5.89
CA GLU A 43 -3.84 -10.82 6.44
C GLU A 43 -5.17 -11.27 5.80
N LEU A 44 -6.13 -10.35 5.62
CA LEU A 44 -7.39 -10.61 4.92
C LEU A 44 -7.16 -11.03 3.46
N CYS A 45 -6.32 -10.28 2.74
CA CYS A 45 -6.00 -10.55 1.34
C CYS A 45 -5.36 -11.94 1.18
N LEU A 46 -4.41 -12.31 2.04
CA LEU A 46 -3.81 -13.64 2.03
C LEU A 46 -4.84 -14.75 2.33
N ALA A 47 -5.77 -14.52 3.26
CA ALA A 47 -6.82 -15.49 3.60
C ALA A 47 -7.79 -15.73 2.43
N ILE A 48 -8.31 -14.67 1.81
CA ILE A 48 -9.22 -14.76 0.66
C ILE A 48 -8.50 -15.39 -0.55
N ARG A 49 -7.25 -15.00 -0.82
CA ARG A 49 -6.46 -15.54 -1.95
C ARG A 49 -6.17 -17.03 -1.81
N ALA A 50 -5.99 -17.53 -0.59
CA ALA A 50 -5.79 -18.95 -0.33
C ALA A 50 -7.00 -19.81 -0.73
N GLU A 51 -8.23 -19.27 -0.68
CA GLU A 51 -9.43 -19.91 -1.22
C GLU A 51 -9.44 -19.84 -2.76
N MET A 52 -9.16 -18.65 -3.30
CA MET A 52 -9.25 -18.36 -4.74
C MET A 52 -8.27 -19.15 -5.60
N LEU A 53 -7.10 -19.54 -5.06
CA LEU A 53 -6.13 -20.35 -5.79
C LEU A 53 -6.63 -21.79 -6.08
N GLY A 54 -7.71 -22.24 -5.44
CA GLY A 54 -8.43 -23.46 -5.83
C GLY A 54 -9.60 -23.23 -6.81
N HIS A 55 -10.26 -22.07 -6.71
CA HIS A 55 -11.41 -21.68 -7.53
C HIS A 55 -11.36 -20.15 -7.79
N PRO A 56 -10.87 -19.68 -8.95
CA PRO A 56 -10.69 -18.26 -9.20
C PRO A 56 -12.03 -17.51 -9.31
N ASP A 57 -12.25 -16.61 -8.35
CA ASP A 57 -13.50 -15.87 -8.12
C ASP A 57 -13.21 -14.36 -8.18
N HIS A 58 -13.67 -13.70 -9.24
CA HIS A 58 -13.43 -12.28 -9.51
C HIS A 58 -14.63 -11.66 -10.24
N MET A 59 -14.78 -10.35 -10.08
CA MET A 59 -15.73 -9.53 -10.82
C MET A 59 -14.97 -8.56 -11.74
N GLU A 60 -15.62 -8.04 -12.77
CA GLU A 60 -15.05 -7.00 -13.63
C GLU A 60 -15.77 -5.67 -13.38
N LYS A 61 -15.01 -4.59 -13.16
CA LYS A 61 -15.55 -3.23 -13.28
C LYS A 61 -15.81 -2.95 -14.76
N ALA A 62 -16.85 -2.19 -15.08
CA ALA A 62 -17.41 -2.05 -16.42
C ALA A 62 -16.41 -1.50 -17.47
N GLY A 63 -15.62 -2.39 -18.07
CA GLY A 63 -14.62 -2.08 -19.09
C GLY A 63 -13.37 -2.96 -19.01
N HIS A 64 -12.51 -2.74 -18.01
CA HIS A 64 -11.07 -3.00 -18.18
C HIS A 64 -10.27 -3.55 -16.99
N GLU A 65 -10.76 -3.51 -15.74
CA GLU A 65 -9.97 -3.93 -14.58
C GLU A 65 -10.77 -4.87 -13.63
N PRO A 66 -10.15 -5.98 -13.18
CA PRO A 66 -10.81 -6.94 -12.30
C PRO A 66 -10.78 -6.47 -10.84
N VAL A 67 -11.81 -6.82 -10.09
CA VAL A 67 -11.95 -6.56 -8.65
C VAL A 67 -12.39 -7.84 -7.93
N THR A 68 -11.97 -8.02 -6.68
CA THR A 68 -12.27 -9.20 -5.87
C THR A 68 -12.82 -8.81 -4.49
N LEU A 69 -13.28 -9.78 -3.71
CA LEU A 69 -13.69 -9.52 -2.31
C LEU A 69 -12.55 -9.05 -1.41
N ALA A 70 -11.29 -9.30 -1.79
CA ALA A 70 -10.15 -8.84 -1.04
C ALA A 70 -9.95 -7.32 -1.18
N ASP A 71 -10.24 -6.73 -2.34
CA ASP A 71 -10.15 -5.29 -2.60
C ASP A 71 -11.16 -4.52 -1.72
N TYR A 72 -12.44 -4.90 -1.79
CA TYR A 72 -13.50 -4.34 -0.92
C TYR A 72 -13.19 -4.55 0.57
N GLY A 73 -12.70 -5.74 0.93
CA GLY A 73 -12.42 -6.09 2.31
C GLY A 73 -11.22 -5.32 2.88
N ALA A 74 -10.14 -5.19 2.13
CA ALA A 74 -8.99 -4.38 2.49
C ALA A 74 -9.38 -2.90 2.64
N GLN A 75 -10.12 -2.34 1.69
CA GLN A 75 -10.61 -0.95 1.82
C GLN A 75 -11.51 -0.76 3.04
N ALA A 76 -12.42 -1.70 3.33
CA ALA A 76 -13.28 -1.65 4.51
C ALA A 76 -12.48 -1.70 5.83
N ILE A 77 -11.43 -2.55 5.92
CA ILE A 77 -10.51 -2.56 7.06
C ILE A 77 -9.82 -1.21 7.22
N ILE A 78 -9.28 -0.64 6.14
CA ILE A 78 -8.50 0.59 6.18
C ILE A 78 -9.37 1.79 6.56
N LEU A 79 -10.51 1.95 5.88
CA LEU A 79 -11.43 3.05 6.15
C LEU A 79 -12.15 2.92 7.50
N ARG A 80 -12.32 1.71 8.06
CA ARG A 80 -12.67 1.53 9.47
C ARG A 80 -11.65 2.19 10.39
N HIS A 81 -10.35 1.87 10.23
CA HIS A 81 -9.30 2.40 11.09
C HIS A 81 -9.19 3.93 10.97
N VAL A 82 -9.36 4.47 9.75
CA VAL A 82 -9.45 5.94 9.54
C VAL A 82 -10.66 6.52 10.26
N ALA A 83 -11.85 5.92 10.14
CA ALA A 83 -13.07 6.41 10.80
C ALA A 83 -12.97 6.43 12.33
N GLU A 84 -12.30 5.44 12.93
CA GLU A 84 -12.15 5.33 14.39
C GLU A 84 -11.18 6.35 15.00
N HIS A 85 -10.20 6.85 14.23
CA HIS A 85 -9.11 7.70 14.74
C HIS A 85 -9.09 9.10 14.13
N PHE A 86 -9.60 9.25 12.91
CA PHE A 86 -9.60 10.47 12.09
C PHE A 86 -10.97 10.72 11.41
N PRO A 87 -12.11 10.73 12.15
CA PRO A 87 -13.48 10.77 11.58
C PRO A 87 -13.85 12.04 10.78
N GLN A 88 -12.94 13.01 10.66
CA GLN A 88 -13.12 14.27 9.92
C GLN A 88 -12.22 14.36 8.67
N ASP A 89 -11.49 13.29 8.36
CA ASP A 89 -10.59 13.26 7.20
C ASP A 89 -11.36 12.82 5.95
N ALA A 90 -10.92 13.33 4.79
CA ALA A 90 -11.44 12.89 3.52
C ALA A 90 -10.73 11.59 3.08
N SER A 91 -11.35 10.84 2.17
CA SER A 91 -10.73 9.70 1.53
C SER A 91 -10.75 9.81 0.01
N LEU A 92 -9.71 9.26 -0.61
CA LEU A 92 -9.65 8.94 -2.03
C LEU A 92 -9.28 7.46 -2.13
N ALA A 93 -10.31 6.63 -2.19
CA ALA A 93 -10.21 5.18 -2.30
C ALA A 93 -11.02 4.70 -3.52
N GLU A 94 -10.63 3.58 -4.13
CA GLU A 94 -11.21 3.12 -5.39
C GLU A 94 -12.63 2.58 -5.24
N GLU A 95 -12.82 1.57 -4.37
CA GLU A 95 -14.04 0.77 -4.27
C GLU A 95 -15.23 1.52 -3.68
N ARG A 96 -16.46 1.13 -4.04
CA ARG A 96 -17.68 1.86 -3.65
C ARG A 96 -18.79 0.93 -3.23
N THR A 97 -19.65 1.35 -2.30
CA THR A 97 -20.86 0.58 -1.94
C THR A 97 -21.74 0.32 -3.16
N ALA A 98 -21.89 1.31 -4.05
CA ALA A 98 -22.71 1.18 -5.26
C ALA A 98 -22.19 0.11 -6.24
N GLU A 99 -20.89 -0.17 -6.24
CA GLU A 99 -20.28 -1.23 -7.07
C GLU A 99 -20.31 -2.56 -6.32
N PHE A 100 -20.01 -2.57 -5.01
CA PHE A 100 -20.14 -3.72 -4.12
C PHE A 100 -21.55 -4.35 -4.15
N ASP A 101 -22.59 -3.54 -3.96
CA ASP A 101 -23.98 -4.02 -3.90
C ASP A 101 -24.49 -4.57 -5.25
N VAL A 102 -23.93 -4.13 -6.37
CA VAL A 102 -24.29 -4.59 -7.72
C VAL A 102 -23.48 -5.82 -8.14
N LEU A 103 -22.18 -5.85 -7.84
CA LEU A 103 -21.26 -6.89 -8.31
C LEU A 103 -21.19 -8.13 -7.39
N THR A 104 -21.54 -8.01 -6.11
CA THR A 104 -21.47 -9.16 -5.17
C THR A 104 -22.75 -9.97 -5.12
N THR A 105 -22.59 -11.30 -5.17
CA THR A 105 -23.64 -12.28 -4.84
C THR A 105 -23.79 -12.47 -3.32
N GLU A 106 -24.89 -13.06 -2.87
CA GLU A 106 -25.13 -13.27 -1.43
C GLU A 106 -24.09 -14.19 -0.77
N LEU A 107 -23.64 -15.25 -1.45
CA LEU A 107 -22.55 -16.11 -0.96
C LEU A 107 -21.21 -15.36 -0.83
N GLN A 108 -20.93 -14.43 -1.76
CA GLN A 108 -19.75 -13.58 -1.69
C GLN A 108 -19.86 -12.56 -0.53
N ARG A 109 -21.07 -12.05 -0.25
CA ARG A 109 -21.39 -11.19 0.91
C ARG A 109 -21.22 -11.91 2.25
N GLU A 110 -21.70 -13.15 2.36
CA GLU A 110 -21.47 -14.01 3.54
C GLU A 110 -19.97 -14.26 3.76
N ARG A 111 -19.21 -14.56 2.69
CA ARG A 111 -17.77 -14.81 2.75
C ARG A 111 -16.96 -13.58 3.19
N ILE A 112 -17.24 -12.39 2.65
CA ILE A 112 -16.54 -11.17 3.08
C ILE A 112 -16.89 -10.79 4.53
N ILE A 113 -18.15 -10.97 4.97
CA ILE A 113 -18.54 -10.83 6.38
C ILE A 113 -17.74 -11.79 7.27
N TYR A 114 -17.63 -13.07 6.90
CA TYR A 114 -16.88 -14.06 7.66
C TYR A 114 -15.40 -13.68 7.79
N HIS A 115 -14.73 -13.37 6.68
CA HIS A 115 -13.31 -13.03 6.68
C HIS A 115 -13.03 -11.74 7.46
N LEU A 116 -13.84 -10.69 7.26
CA LEU A 116 -13.73 -9.45 8.03
C LEU A 116 -13.97 -9.69 9.52
N SER A 117 -15.00 -10.44 9.89
CA SER A 117 -15.31 -10.72 11.30
C SER A 117 -14.16 -11.47 12.00
N ARG A 118 -13.49 -12.39 11.31
CA ARG A 118 -12.33 -13.10 11.85
C ARG A 118 -11.10 -12.21 11.99
N VAL A 119 -10.73 -11.47 10.95
CA VAL A 119 -9.53 -10.62 10.95
C VAL A 119 -9.68 -9.43 11.91
N LEU A 120 -10.87 -8.84 11.98
CA LEU A 120 -11.17 -7.74 12.91
C LEU A 120 -11.54 -8.20 14.33
N ASN A 121 -11.60 -9.52 14.57
CA ASN A 121 -11.98 -10.16 15.83
C ASN A 121 -13.25 -9.56 16.48
N THR A 122 -14.29 -9.34 15.67
CA THR A 122 -15.57 -8.75 16.07
C THR A 122 -16.67 -9.21 15.10
N SER A 123 -17.95 -9.01 15.45
CA SER A 123 -19.04 -9.20 14.49
C SER A 123 -19.09 -8.02 13.50
N VAL A 124 -19.25 -8.33 12.22
CA VAL A 124 -19.37 -7.34 11.12
C VAL A 124 -20.68 -7.58 10.37
N SER A 125 -21.44 -6.52 10.08
CA SER A 125 -22.63 -6.57 9.22
C SER A 125 -22.37 -5.97 7.83
N LEU A 126 -23.29 -6.17 6.87
CA LEU A 126 -23.22 -5.49 5.58
C LEU A 126 -23.22 -3.96 5.73
N ASP A 127 -24.02 -3.43 6.66
CA ASP A 127 -24.14 -1.98 6.83
C ASP A 127 -22.88 -1.37 7.49
N ASP A 128 -22.11 -2.16 8.23
CA ASP A 128 -20.76 -1.78 8.63
C ASP A 128 -19.82 -1.68 7.43
N ILE A 129 -19.81 -2.70 6.56
CA ILE A 129 -18.99 -2.74 5.33
C ILE A 129 -19.31 -1.55 4.44
N ARG A 130 -20.59 -1.30 4.14
CA ARG A 130 -21.06 -0.16 3.34
C ARG A 130 -20.61 1.18 3.94
N ARG A 131 -20.82 1.37 5.24
CA ARG A 131 -20.43 2.58 5.97
C ARG A 131 -18.91 2.80 5.97
N TRP A 132 -18.11 1.74 5.98
CA TRP A 132 -16.65 1.84 5.88
C TRP A 132 -16.18 2.10 4.44
N LEU A 133 -16.72 1.40 3.43
CA LEU A 133 -16.30 1.53 2.02
C LEU A 133 -16.35 2.97 1.49
N ASP A 134 -17.35 3.76 1.90
CA ASP A 134 -17.50 5.16 1.49
C ASP A 134 -17.17 6.19 2.59
N HIS A 135 -16.54 5.77 3.70
CA HIS A 135 -16.12 6.71 4.75
C HIS A 135 -15.13 7.74 4.20
N GLY A 136 -15.37 9.03 4.50
CA GLY A 136 -14.55 10.15 4.04
C GLY A 136 -14.73 10.53 2.56
N ARG A 137 -15.49 9.76 1.77
CA ARG A 137 -15.64 9.98 0.33
C ARG A 137 -16.39 11.30 0.08
N GLY A 138 -15.84 12.15 -0.79
CA GLY A 138 -16.45 13.44 -1.16
C GLY A 138 -16.40 14.53 -0.08
N SER A 139 -15.87 14.24 1.11
CA SER A 139 -15.65 15.23 2.17
C SER A 139 -14.56 16.23 1.78
N GLN A 140 -14.69 17.48 2.22
CA GLN A 140 -13.63 18.49 2.09
C GLN A 140 -12.84 18.58 3.39
N SER A 141 -11.56 18.24 3.34
CA SER A 141 -10.63 18.32 4.47
C SER A 141 -9.22 18.66 3.98
N GLU A 142 -8.40 19.31 4.81
CA GLU A 142 -6.96 19.44 4.54
C GLU A 142 -6.22 18.10 4.66
N ARG A 143 -6.83 17.10 5.32
CA ARG A 143 -6.29 15.75 5.51
C ARG A 143 -7.04 14.76 4.63
N VAL A 144 -6.31 14.06 3.77
CA VAL A 144 -6.87 13.10 2.80
C VAL A 144 -6.13 11.78 2.88
N TRP A 145 -6.84 10.69 3.11
CA TRP A 145 -6.32 9.34 3.05
C TRP A 145 -6.49 8.79 1.63
N THR A 146 -5.37 8.64 0.90
CA THR A 146 -5.34 7.98 -0.41
C THR A 146 -5.10 6.49 -0.19
N ILE A 147 -5.97 5.64 -0.74
CA ILE A 147 -5.99 4.19 -0.51
C ILE A 147 -6.12 3.48 -1.85
N ASP A 148 -5.19 2.56 -2.10
CA ASP A 148 -5.28 1.54 -3.14
C ASP A 148 -5.27 0.18 -2.40
N PRO A 149 -6.41 -0.54 -2.37
CA PRO A 149 -6.57 -1.68 -1.48
C PRO A 149 -5.81 -2.93 -1.95
N ILE A 150 -5.66 -3.13 -3.27
CA ILE A 150 -4.85 -4.18 -3.90
C ILE A 150 -4.24 -3.61 -5.18
N ASP A 151 -3.11 -2.93 -5.03
CA ASP A 151 -2.31 -2.54 -6.18
C ASP A 151 -1.81 -3.81 -6.87
N GLY A 152 -2.12 -3.94 -8.15
CA GLY A 152 -1.77 -5.08 -8.97
C GLY A 152 -2.73 -6.26 -8.80
N THR A 153 -4.05 -6.05 -8.78
CA THR A 153 -5.08 -7.10 -8.69
C THR A 153 -4.88 -8.25 -9.70
N LYS A 154 -4.33 -7.98 -10.89
CA LYS A 154 -3.90 -9.03 -11.85
C LYS A 154 -2.80 -9.95 -11.28
N GLY A 155 -1.79 -9.38 -10.63
CA GLY A 155 -0.74 -10.13 -9.94
C GLY A 155 -1.28 -10.89 -8.73
N PHE A 156 -2.18 -10.26 -7.96
CA PHE A 156 -2.94 -10.94 -6.90
C PHE A 156 -3.63 -12.20 -7.42
N LEU A 157 -4.40 -12.09 -8.51
CA LEU A 157 -5.14 -13.20 -9.15
C LEU A 157 -4.23 -14.30 -9.70
N ARG A 158 -3.07 -13.96 -10.27
CA ARG A 158 -2.11 -14.95 -10.82
C ARG A 158 -1.37 -15.77 -9.76
N GLY A 159 -1.28 -15.29 -8.52
CA GLY A 159 -0.38 -15.83 -7.51
C GLY A 159 0.91 -15.01 -7.31
N ASP A 160 1.11 -13.95 -8.08
CA ASP A 160 2.27 -13.05 -8.03
C ASP A 160 2.19 -12.01 -6.90
N GLN A 161 3.11 -11.04 -6.89
CA GLN A 161 3.13 -9.91 -5.95
C GLN A 161 1.92 -8.98 -6.15
N PHE A 162 1.50 -8.38 -5.04
CA PHE A 162 0.54 -7.29 -4.94
C PHE A 162 0.91 -6.44 -3.72
N ALA A 163 0.35 -5.23 -3.61
CA ALA A 163 0.55 -4.37 -2.44
C ALA A 163 -0.78 -3.78 -1.94
N ILE A 164 -0.83 -3.46 -0.65
CA ILE A 164 -1.89 -2.60 -0.07
C ILE A 164 -1.22 -1.26 0.22
N ALA A 165 -1.68 -0.18 -0.43
CA ALA A 165 -1.08 1.14 -0.32
C ALA A 165 -2.00 2.11 0.42
N ILE A 166 -1.44 2.75 1.45
CA ILE A 166 -2.14 3.73 2.28
C ILE A 166 -1.21 4.94 2.42
N ALA A 167 -1.71 6.14 2.15
CA ALA A 167 -0.98 7.36 2.49
C ALA A 167 -1.91 8.47 3.02
N LEU A 168 -1.43 9.21 4.01
CA LEU A 168 -2.04 10.44 4.48
C LEU A 168 -1.37 11.62 3.77
N LEU A 169 -2.19 12.43 3.10
CA LEU A 169 -1.82 13.71 2.53
C LEU A 169 -2.34 14.85 3.42
N VAL A 170 -1.48 15.83 3.72
CA VAL A 170 -1.86 17.07 4.41
C VAL A 170 -1.63 18.24 3.46
N ARG A 171 -2.68 18.98 3.11
CA ARG A 171 -2.65 20.05 2.06
C ARG A 171 -1.97 19.58 0.77
N GLY A 172 -2.32 18.38 0.31
CA GLY A 172 -1.77 17.77 -0.91
C GLY A 172 -0.33 17.27 -0.81
N GLN A 173 0.30 17.29 0.37
CA GLN A 173 1.64 16.72 0.59
C GLN A 173 1.55 15.38 1.32
N PRO A 174 2.07 14.26 0.76
CA PRO A 174 2.17 13.00 1.49
C PRO A 174 3.06 13.15 2.74
N VAL A 175 2.54 12.81 3.92
CA VAL A 175 3.24 12.97 5.20
C VAL A 175 3.51 11.64 5.91
N VAL A 176 2.62 10.66 5.74
CA VAL A 176 2.74 9.30 6.26
C VAL A 176 2.34 8.34 5.14
N ALA A 177 3.06 7.23 4.98
CA ALA A 177 2.71 6.17 4.04
C ALA A 177 2.97 4.78 4.64
N ALA A 178 2.14 3.81 4.24
CA ALA A 178 2.31 2.39 4.50
C ALA A 178 2.10 1.61 3.19
N LEU A 179 3.02 0.68 2.90
CA LEU A 179 2.93 -0.29 1.81
C LEU A 179 3.10 -1.69 2.40
N ALA A 180 2.01 -2.42 2.58
CA ALA A 180 2.10 -3.85 2.86
C ALA A 180 2.32 -4.60 1.54
N CYS A 181 3.35 -5.44 1.47
CA CYS A 181 3.65 -6.30 0.33
C CYS A 181 3.61 -7.76 0.84
N PRO A 182 2.43 -8.43 0.86
CA PRO A 182 2.22 -9.63 1.67
C PRO A 182 3.01 -10.87 1.25
N LEU A 183 3.70 -10.82 0.10
CA LEU A 183 4.49 -11.91 -0.46
C LEU A 183 5.96 -11.53 -0.66
N MET A 184 6.39 -10.33 -0.27
CA MET A 184 7.78 -9.93 -0.36
C MET A 184 8.58 -10.50 0.82
N ALA A 185 9.77 -11.04 0.53
CA ALA A 185 10.71 -11.49 1.56
C ALA A 185 11.23 -10.31 2.40
N TYR A 186 11.24 -10.44 3.72
CA TYR A 186 11.79 -9.41 4.63
C TYR A 186 13.30 -9.21 4.45
N ASN A 187 14.02 -10.33 4.27
CA ASN A 187 15.42 -10.36 3.87
C ASN A 187 15.52 -10.66 2.37
N ALA A 188 16.29 -9.86 1.63
CA ALA A 188 16.50 -10.11 0.21
C ALA A 188 17.22 -11.45 -0.02
N GLY A 189 16.82 -12.20 -1.04
CA GLY A 189 17.47 -13.45 -1.45
C GLY A 189 17.12 -14.71 -0.63
N THR A 190 16.35 -14.62 0.46
CA THR A 190 15.98 -15.82 1.26
C THR A 190 14.85 -16.67 0.66
N GLY A 191 14.14 -16.15 -0.35
CA GLY A 191 13.00 -16.84 -0.99
C GLY A 191 11.72 -16.92 -0.14
N GLY A 192 11.73 -16.38 1.10
CA GLY A 192 10.58 -16.44 2.00
C GLY A 192 9.42 -15.52 1.59
N THR A 193 8.18 -15.98 1.79
CA THR A 193 6.94 -15.23 1.53
C THR A 193 6.28 -14.73 2.82
N GLU A 194 7.10 -14.33 3.80
CA GLU A 194 6.65 -13.95 5.15
C GLU A 194 5.83 -12.63 5.18
N GLY A 195 5.94 -11.84 4.10
CA GLY A 195 5.31 -10.55 3.93
C GLY A 195 6.05 -9.44 4.67
N VAL A 196 5.89 -8.20 4.20
CA VAL A 196 6.44 -7.00 4.85
C VAL A 196 5.44 -5.86 4.88
N ILE A 197 5.67 -4.91 5.78
CA ILE A 197 5.12 -3.57 5.71
C ILE A 197 6.31 -2.59 5.63
N ALA A 198 6.34 -1.79 4.57
CA ALA A 198 7.19 -0.61 4.50
C ALA A 198 6.41 0.59 5.04
N LEU A 199 7.04 1.36 5.94
CA LEU A 199 6.44 2.54 6.57
C LEU A 199 7.35 3.74 6.33
N ALA A 200 6.76 4.91 6.06
CA ALA A 200 7.51 6.16 5.92
C ALA A 200 6.77 7.31 6.59
N VAL A 201 7.52 8.17 7.28
CA VAL A 201 7.04 9.46 7.80
C VAL A 201 7.97 10.56 7.30
N ARG A 202 7.39 11.64 6.77
CA ARG A 202 8.16 12.75 6.22
C ARG A 202 9.08 13.34 7.30
N GLY A 203 10.35 13.50 6.96
CA GLY A 203 11.39 14.01 7.87
C GLY A 203 12.04 12.96 8.77
N GLU A 204 11.38 11.83 9.04
CA GLU A 204 11.89 10.74 9.90
C GLU A 204 12.60 9.64 9.11
N GLY A 205 12.18 9.41 7.86
CA GLY A 205 12.72 8.40 6.96
C GLY A 205 11.72 7.27 6.73
N ALA A 206 12.24 6.06 6.47
CA ALA A 206 11.43 4.89 6.19
C ALA A 206 12.00 3.61 6.85
N THR A 207 11.12 2.68 7.18
CA THR A 207 11.42 1.40 7.83
C THR A 207 10.70 0.24 7.13
N LEU A 208 11.21 -0.97 7.34
CA LEU A 208 10.60 -2.23 6.93
C LEU A 208 10.40 -3.10 8.15
N GLU A 209 9.23 -3.71 8.31
CA GLU A 209 8.93 -4.74 9.32
C GLU A 209 8.28 -5.97 8.66
N PRO A 210 8.38 -7.18 9.24
CA PRO A 210 7.63 -8.34 8.78
C PRO A 210 6.11 -8.11 8.92
N LEU A 211 5.31 -8.61 7.97
CA LEU A 211 3.85 -8.44 7.98
C LEU A 211 3.23 -8.97 9.28
N LYS A 212 3.69 -10.13 9.76
CA LYS A 212 3.24 -10.78 11.01
C LYS A 212 3.74 -10.07 12.29
N GLY A 213 4.42 -8.93 12.15
CA GLY A 213 5.11 -8.24 13.23
C GLY A 213 6.49 -8.81 13.53
N GLY A 214 7.33 -8.00 14.17
CA GLY A 214 8.72 -8.34 14.52
C GLY A 214 9.56 -7.08 14.74
N ALA A 215 10.88 -7.24 14.79
CA ALA A 215 11.79 -6.10 14.81
C ALA A 215 11.86 -5.45 13.41
N PHE A 216 11.64 -4.14 13.35
CA PHE A 216 11.82 -3.36 12.13
C PHE A 216 13.29 -3.03 11.86
N ARG A 217 13.61 -2.67 10.62
CA ARG A 217 14.91 -2.12 10.20
C ARG A 217 14.72 -0.87 9.34
N PRO A 218 15.65 0.11 9.33
CA PRO A 218 15.58 1.24 8.42
C PRO A 218 15.73 0.78 6.96
N LEU A 219 14.92 1.38 6.08
CA LEU A 219 15.07 1.27 4.63
C LEU A 219 16.22 2.17 4.14
N ARG A 220 16.96 1.70 3.15
CA ARG A 220 18.06 2.42 2.50
C ARG A 220 18.14 2.02 1.04
N VAL A 221 18.11 3.01 0.15
CA VAL A 221 18.43 2.82 -1.27
C VAL A 221 19.84 2.26 -1.43
N SER A 222 20.08 1.63 -2.58
CA SER A 222 21.38 1.07 -2.93
C SER A 222 22.50 2.13 -2.90
N PRO A 223 23.72 1.77 -2.45
CA PRO A 223 24.90 2.63 -2.57
C PRO A 223 25.53 2.59 -3.97
N GLN A 224 24.90 1.92 -4.95
CA GLN A 224 25.42 1.80 -6.30
C GLN A 224 25.55 3.18 -6.98
N THR A 225 26.66 3.37 -7.69
CA THR A 225 26.95 4.58 -8.47
C THR A 225 27.48 4.28 -9.87
N ASP A 226 27.85 3.03 -10.16
CA ASP A 226 28.15 2.55 -11.51
C ASP A 226 26.85 2.11 -12.21
N ILE A 227 26.47 2.85 -13.25
CA ILE A 227 25.28 2.57 -14.05
C ILE A 227 25.35 1.20 -14.75
N HIS A 228 26.55 0.70 -15.06
CA HIS A 228 26.74 -0.61 -15.67
C HIS A 228 26.42 -1.77 -14.71
N GLN A 229 26.41 -1.50 -13.39
CA GLN A 229 26.04 -2.46 -12.35
C GLN A 229 24.63 -2.22 -11.78
N ALA A 230 23.99 -1.10 -12.12
CA ALA A 230 22.64 -0.78 -11.66
C ALA A 230 21.60 -1.76 -12.23
N ARG A 231 20.60 -2.09 -11.40
CA ARG A 231 19.45 -2.94 -11.69
C ARG A 231 18.18 -2.11 -11.59
N THR A 232 17.49 -1.91 -12.70
CA THR A 232 16.16 -1.31 -12.67
C THR A 232 15.08 -2.25 -12.13
N VAL A 233 13.93 -1.67 -11.79
CA VAL A 233 12.71 -2.40 -11.49
C VAL A 233 11.63 -2.12 -12.54
N GLU A 234 10.97 -3.17 -13.04
CA GLU A 234 9.89 -3.11 -14.05
C GLU A 234 8.66 -3.90 -13.58
N SER A 235 7.50 -3.65 -14.17
CA SER A 235 6.31 -4.51 -13.99
C SER A 235 6.51 -5.92 -14.60
N VAL A 236 5.61 -6.86 -14.31
CA VAL A 236 5.53 -8.15 -15.02
C VAL A 236 4.54 -8.05 -16.19
N GLU A 237 3.43 -7.32 -16.01
CA GLU A 237 2.48 -6.99 -17.10
C GLU A 237 3.11 -6.06 -18.16
N GLY A 238 3.42 -6.62 -19.33
CA GLY A 238 3.83 -5.85 -20.52
C GLY A 238 2.71 -4.98 -21.12
N GLY A 239 1.46 -5.15 -20.67
CA GLY A 239 0.38 -4.18 -20.92
C GLY A 239 0.48 -2.91 -20.06
N HIS A 240 1.29 -2.92 -19.01
CA HIS A 240 1.52 -1.79 -18.10
C HIS A 240 2.93 -1.17 -18.26
N THR A 241 3.78 -1.71 -19.14
CA THR A 241 5.15 -1.21 -19.37
C THR A 241 5.62 -1.64 -20.76
N ASP A 242 5.99 -0.68 -21.62
CA ASP A 242 6.68 -1.02 -22.88
C ASP A 242 8.12 -1.48 -22.58
N HIS A 243 8.28 -2.78 -22.39
CA HIS A 243 9.60 -3.40 -22.17
C HIS A 243 10.53 -3.28 -23.37
N THR A 244 10.03 -3.03 -24.59
CA THR A 244 10.88 -2.83 -25.78
C THR A 244 11.50 -1.45 -25.74
N PHE A 245 10.70 -0.41 -25.51
CA PHE A 245 11.20 0.95 -25.29
C PHE A 245 12.10 1.01 -24.04
N SER A 246 11.69 0.41 -22.93
CA SER A 246 12.52 0.33 -21.71
C SER A 246 13.89 -0.32 -22.00
N SER A 247 13.92 -1.51 -22.61
CA SER A 247 15.18 -2.19 -22.94
C SER A 247 16.09 -1.35 -23.83
N GLN A 248 15.53 -0.57 -24.77
CA GLN A 248 16.30 0.34 -25.63
C GLN A 248 16.89 1.51 -24.83
N VAL A 249 16.10 2.15 -23.95
CA VAL A 249 16.57 3.24 -23.08
C VAL A 249 17.67 2.74 -22.13
N LEU A 250 17.48 1.55 -21.53
CA LEU A 250 18.47 0.94 -20.62
C LEU A 250 19.77 0.58 -21.34
N ALA A 251 19.69 0.02 -22.55
CA ALA A 251 20.86 -0.26 -23.37
C ALA A 251 21.62 1.02 -23.79
N LEU A 252 20.89 2.09 -24.16
CA LEU A 252 21.48 3.39 -24.51
C LEU A 252 22.10 4.10 -23.29
N ALA A 253 21.52 3.93 -22.10
CA ALA A 253 22.08 4.40 -20.84
C ALA A 253 23.24 3.52 -20.31
N GLY A 254 23.51 2.37 -20.96
CA GLY A 254 24.56 1.43 -20.55
C GLY A 254 24.23 0.59 -19.32
N VAL A 255 22.96 0.50 -18.90
CA VAL A 255 22.53 -0.25 -17.71
C VAL A 255 22.72 -1.75 -17.94
N GLY A 256 23.58 -2.38 -17.11
CA GLY A 256 23.98 -3.78 -17.27
C GLY A 256 23.39 -4.77 -16.27
N GLY A 257 22.78 -4.31 -15.17
CA GLY A 257 22.15 -5.17 -14.19
C GLY A 257 20.81 -5.73 -14.69
N ARG A 258 20.63 -7.06 -14.63
CA ARG A 258 19.38 -7.74 -15.02
C ARG A 258 18.18 -7.17 -14.24
N PRO A 259 17.15 -6.59 -14.91
CA PRO A 259 16.02 -5.95 -14.25
C PRO A 259 15.23 -6.88 -13.30
N LEU A 260 14.74 -6.29 -12.21
CA LEU A 260 13.84 -6.92 -11.25
C LEU A 260 12.39 -6.72 -11.72
N ARG A 261 11.68 -7.80 -12.08
CA ARG A 261 10.27 -7.71 -12.48
C ARG A 261 9.33 -8.02 -11.31
N ILE A 262 8.54 -7.02 -10.91
CA ILE A 262 7.63 -7.05 -9.76
C ILE A 262 6.38 -6.23 -10.11
N ASP A 263 5.19 -6.82 -9.95
CA ASP A 263 3.92 -6.09 -10.04
C ASP A 263 3.68 -5.24 -8.77
N SER A 264 2.77 -4.26 -8.84
CA SER A 264 2.44 -3.27 -7.79
C SER A 264 3.54 -2.28 -7.36
N GLN A 265 3.21 -1.37 -6.45
CA GLN A 265 4.07 -0.45 -5.68
C GLN A 265 5.09 -1.17 -4.80
N ALA A 266 5.06 -2.51 -4.70
CA ALA A 266 6.19 -3.31 -4.21
C ALA A 266 7.51 -2.97 -4.94
N LYS A 267 7.45 -2.41 -6.17
CA LYS A 267 8.59 -1.80 -6.87
C LYS A 267 9.26 -0.66 -6.09
N TYR A 268 8.51 0.25 -5.49
CA TYR A 268 9.07 1.33 -4.67
C TYR A 268 9.70 0.79 -3.39
N VAL A 269 9.14 -0.26 -2.78
CA VAL A 269 9.76 -0.94 -1.64
C VAL A 269 11.08 -1.60 -2.04
N ALA A 270 11.16 -2.19 -3.25
CA ALA A 270 12.39 -2.78 -3.75
C ALA A 270 13.53 -1.75 -3.95
N VAL A 271 13.23 -0.57 -4.48
CA VAL A 271 14.20 0.54 -4.62
C VAL A 271 14.57 1.13 -3.24
N ALA A 272 13.58 1.38 -2.38
CA ALA A 272 13.80 1.90 -1.02
C ALA A 272 14.59 0.94 -0.13
N ASP A 273 14.57 -0.36 -0.42
CA ASP A 273 15.35 -1.41 0.27
C ASP A 273 16.66 -1.78 -0.46
N GLY A 274 17.06 -1.02 -1.48
CA GLY A 274 18.32 -1.23 -2.21
C GLY A 274 18.41 -2.56 -2.95
N ARG A 275 17.28 -3.15 -3.33
CA ARG A 275 17.20 -4.37 -4.17
C ARG A 275 17.31 -4.04 -5.67
N ALA A 276 17.09 -2.77 -6.00
CA ALA A 276 17.14 -2.14 -7.31
C ALA A 276 17.50 -0.65 -7.13
N GLU A 277 17.81 0.02 -8.25
CA GLU A 277 18.06 1.46 -8.38
C GLU A 277 16.91 2.18 -9.11
#